data_AF-A0A7H9KF27-F1
#
_entry.id   AF-A0A7H9KF27-F1
#
_cell.length_a   1.000
_cell.length_b   1.000
_cell.length_c   1.000
_cell.angle_alpha   90.00
_cell.angle_beta   90.00
_cell.angle_gamma   90.00
#
_symmetry.space_group_name_H-M   'P 1'
#
loop_
_entity.id
_entity.type
_entity.pdbx_description
1 polymer ?
#
loop_
_entity_poly.entity_id
_entity_poly.type
_entity_poly.pdbx_seq_one_letter_code
_entity_poly.pdbx_strand_id
1 'polypeptide(L)' 'MWPVFVDHYNVDLAASGVAYKERMNIPVIAEQVAREQPENLHTYFMERLRYWPALN' A
#
# COMPACT_ATOMS: atom_id res chain seq x y z
N MET A 1 14.89 -10.31 -12.44
CA MET A 1 15.06 -10.83 -11.06
C MET A 1 15.29 -9.72 -10.02
N TRP A 2 15.90 -8.57 -10.34
CA TRP A 2 16.00 -7.40 -9.44
C TRP A 2 14.82 -6.39 -9.43
N PRO A 3 14.10 -6.11 -10.55
CA PRO A 3 13.03 -5.11 -10.54
C PRO A 3 11.85 -5.50 -9.65
N VAL A 4 11.40 -6.76 -9.75
CA VAL A 4 10.27 -7.31 -8.99
C VAL A 4 10.41 -7.19 -7.46
N PHE A 5 11.61 -7.26 -6.90
CA PHE A 5 11.80 -7.12 -5.44
C PHE A 5 11.69 -5.66 -4.98
N VAL A 6 12.18 -4.71 -5.77
CA VAL A 6 12.07 -3.26 -5.48
C VAL A 6 10.61 -2.83 -5.58
N ASP A 7 9.92 -3.35 -6.58
CA ASP A 7 8.49 -3.17 -6.82
C ASP A 7 7.65 -3.61 -5.60
N HIS A 8 7.86 -4.83 -5.08
CA HIS A 8 7.17 -5.30 -3.87
C HIS A 8 7.49 -4.45 -2.64
N TYR A 9 8.75 -4.04 -2.44
CA TYR A 9 9.16 -3.21 -1.31
C TYR A 9 8.48 -1.82 -1.33
N ASN A 10 8.37 -1.20 -2.50
CA ASN A 10 7.70 0.08 -2.65
C ASN A 10 6.21 -0.01 -2.35
N VAL A 11 5.57 -1.12 -2.74
CA VAL A 11 4.16 -1.39 -2.46
C VAL A 11 3.91 -1.59 -0.96
N ASP A 12 4.80 -2.32 -0.27
CA ASP A 12 4.76 -2.49 1.19
C ASP A 12 4.96 -1.14 1.93
N LEU A 13 5.85 -0.27 1.44
CA LEU A 13 6.05 1.07 1.98
C LEU A 13 4.82 1.96 1.77
N ALA A 14 4.20 1.90 0.60
CA ALA A 14 2.97 2.64 0.32
C ALA A 14 1.81 2.18 1.23
N ALA A 15 1.68 0.87 1.45
CA ALA A 15 0.65 0.30 2.31
C ALA A 15 0.84 0.71 3.78
N SER A 16 2.07 0.66 4.29
CA SER A 16 2.39 1.12 5.65
C SER A 16 2.18 2.63 5.82
N GLY A 17 2.46 3.42 4.76
CA GLY A 17 2.19 4.87 4.74
C GLY A 17 0.71 5.22 4.82
N VAL A 18 -0.16 4.44 4.18
CA VAL A 18 -1.62 4.57 4.31
C VAL A 18 -2.06 4.27 5.73
N ALA A 19 -1.66 3.11 6.28
CA ALA A 19 -2.02 2.69 7.63
C ALA A 19 -1.54 3.69 8.71
N TYR A 20 -0.37 4.30 8.52
CA TYR A 20 0.15 5.33 9.42
C TYR A 20 -0.68 6.62 9.36
N LYS A 21 -1.04 7.09 8.16
CA LYS A 21 -1.85 8.29 7.98
C LYS A 21 -3.26 8.12 8.57
N GLU A 22 -3.89 6.96 8.38
CA GLU A 22 -5.17 6.64 9.00
C GLU A 22 -5.09 6.70 10.54
N ARG A 23 -4.05 6.11 11.15
CA ARG A 23 -3.83 6.17 12.62
C ARG A 23 -3.59 7.58 13.15
N MET A 24 -3.05 8.47 12.34
CA MET A 24 -2.77 9.85 12.70
C MET A 24 -3.95 10.80 12.42
N ASN A 25 -5.12 10.28 12.02
CA ASN A 25 -6.26 11.08 11.52
C ASN A 25 -5.87 12.02 10.36
N ILE A 26 -4.85 11.66 9.58
CA ILE A 26 -4.45 12.39 8.38
C ILE A 26 -5.28 11.85 7.21
N PRO A 27 -5.95 12.70 6.42
CA PRO A 27 -6.75 12.24 5.29
C PRO A 27 -5.86 11.52 4.26
N VAL A 28 -6.18 10.26 4.00
CA VAL A 28 -5.52 9.42 3.00
C VAL A 28 -6.56 8.61 2.24
N ILE A 29 -6.38 8.46 0.93
CA ILE A 29 -7.25 7.65 0.08
C ILE A 29 -6.41 6.45 -0.39
N ALA A 30 -6.63 5.29 0.23
CA ALA A 30 -5.90 4.06 -0.09
C ALA A 30 -6.01 3.70 -1.58
N GLU A 31 -7.18 3.91 -2.18
CA GLU A 31 -7.43 3.67 -3.61
C GLU A 31 -6.60 4.59 -4.52
N GLN A 32 -6.35 5.84 -4.12
CA GLN A 32 -5.51 6.75 -4.89
C GLN A 32 -4.05 6.26 -4.87
N VAL A 33 -3.56 5.84 -3.70
CA VAL A 33 -2.22 5.26 -3.55
C VAL A 33 -2.10 3.96 -4.36
N ALA A 34 -3.16 3.16 -4.42
CA ALA A 34 -3.19 1.94 -5.23
C ALA A 34 -3.03 2.25 -6.73
N ARG A 35 -3.68 3.32 -7.23
CA ARG A 35 -3.59 3.77 -8.63
C ARG A 35 -2.22 4.36 -9.00
N GLU A 36 -1.44 4.80 -8.01
CA GLU A 36 -0.06 5.26 -8.20
C GLU A 36 0.94 4.09 -8.29
N GLN A 37 0.56 2.90 -7.83
CA GLN A 37 1.35 1.69 -7.97
C GLN A 37 1.12 1.05 -9.35
N PRO A 38 2.11 0.32 -9.89
CA PRO A 38 1.96 -0.31 -11.19
C PRO A 38 0.88 -1.42 -11.16
N GLU A 39 0.10 -1.53 -12.24
CA GLU A 39 -1.11 -2.37 -12.32
C GLU A 39 -0.88 -3.84 -11.92
N ASN A 40 0.29 -4.38 -12.25
CA ASN A 40 0.69 -5.75 -11.94
C ASN A 40 0.83 -6.02 -10.44
N LEU A 41 0.93 -4.97 -9.62
CA LEU A 41 1.05 -5.04 -8.16
C LEU A 41 -0.21 -4.58 -7.44
N HIS A 42 -1.24 -4.13 -8.17
CA HIS A 42 -2.47 -3.62 -7.58
C HIS A 42 -3.16 -4.68 -6.71
N THR A 43 -3.19 -5.93 -7.18
CA THR A 43 -3.69 -7.08 -6.41
C THR A 43 -2.84 -7.34 -5.16
N TYR A 44 -1.51 -7.28 -5.28
CA TYR A 44 -0.58 -7.48 -4.15
C TYR A 44 -0.71 -6.36 -3.10
N PHE A 45 -0.91 -5.10 -3.52
CA PHE A 45 -1.17 -3.97 -2.65
C PHE A 45 -2.46 -4.14 -1.84
N MET A 46 -3.55 -4.55 -2.49
CA MET A 46 -4.84 -4.81 -1.84
C MET A 46 -4.74 -5.98 -0.84
N GLU A 47 -4.02 -7.05 -1.19
CA GLU A 47 -3.72 -8.12 -0.24
C GLU A 47 -2.90 -7.61 0.95
N ARG A 48 -1.92 -6.73 0.73
CA ARG A 48 -1.10 -6.17 1.82
C ARG A 48 -1.84 -5.20 2.73
N LEU A 49 -2.76 -4.40 2.20
CA LEU A 49 -3.63 -3.56 3.03
C LEU A 49 -4.48 -4.42 3.99
N ARG A 50 -4.89 -5.64 3.61
CA ARG A 50 -5.59 -6.57 4.52
C ARG A 50 -4.72 -7.06 5.68
N TYR A 51 -3.39 -7.08 5.53
CA TYR A 51 -2.45 -7.46 6.59
C TYR A 51 -2.09 -6.32 7.53
N TRP A 52 -2.44 -5.07 7.20
CA TRP A 52 -2.26 -3.90 8.06
C TRP A 52 -3.59 -3.52 8.69
N PRO A 53 -3.91 -4.02 9.89
CA PRO A 53 -5.11 -3.61 10.61
C PRO A 53 -4.90 -2.17 11.10
N ALA A 54 -5.27 -1.21 10.26
CA ALA A 54 -5.66 0.13 10.69
C ALA A 54 -7.19 0.31 10.62
N LEU A 55 -7.92 -0.73 10.23
CA LEU A 55 -9.37 -0.68 10.01
C LEU A 55 -10.07 -1.65 10.97
N ASN A 56 -10.17 -1.25 12.23
CA ASN A 56 -11.00 -1.86 13.30
C ASN A 56 -10.78 -3.36 13.60
#